data_AF-X0X1L8-F1
#
_entry.id   AF-X0X1L8-F1
#
_cell.length_a   1.000
_cell.length_b   1.000
_cell.length_c   1.000
_cell.angle_alpha   90.00
_cell.angle_beta   90.00
_cell.angle_gamma   90.00
#
_symmetry.space_group_name_H-M   'P 1'
#
loop_
_entity.id
_entity.type
_entity.pdbx_description
1 polymer ?
#
loop_
_entity_poly.entity_id
_entity_poly.type
_entity_poly.pdbx_seq_one_letter_code
_entity_poly.pdbx_strand_id
1 'polypeptide(L)'
;SVARMYCNGSTQCAKRKYGIGLNEAIPEVGKLVKVNSYPDPYWLLPIQGKVVKLDTKQLYQQQLLGERLLNYDIVWRPLKPSKRDPDPYRDWLEELISNKQDMEGFDGDEERAEVFNTRIVKFFEDTDTITEFDQIEHDNIWQDNTEIRFKLETFRQFMKKQGYNWSEKDCTMFLQGAGCKKSAKFQGVQARHWVATLPKQTEHKNKNVKFTKAKTPWEDR
;
A
#
# COMPACT_ATOMS: atom_id res chain seq x y z
N SER A 1 43.85 -35.72 3.12
CA SER A 1 43.60 -34.44 2.45
C SER A 1 43.83 -33.31 3.44
N VAL A 2 44.79 -32.42 3.15
CA VAL A 2 45.23 -31.29 3.99
C VAL A 2 44.08 -30.32 4.31
N ALA A 3 42.99 -30.35 3.55
CA ALA A 3 41.83 -29.47 3.71
C ALA A 3 41.05 -29.66 5.04
N ARG A 4 41.13 -30.82 5.71
CA ARG A 4 40.41 -31.06 6.98
C ARG A 4 41.08 -30.46 8.21
N MET A 5 42.35 -30.09 8.14
CA MET A 5 43.09 -29.53 9.27
C MET A 5 42.93 -28.01 9.42
N TYR A 6 42.46 -27.30 8.39
CA TYR A 6 42.41 -25.84 8.36
C TYR A 6 41.00 -25.25 8.38
N CYS A 7 39.95 -26.06 8.25
CA CYS A 7 38.58 -25.61 8.45
C CYS A 7 38.03 -26.28 9.70
N ASN A 8 38.14 -25.57 10.82
CA ASN A 8 37.37 -25.91 12.02
C ASN A 8 35.90 -25.78 11.63
N GLY A 9 35.17 -26.89 11.68
CA GLY A 9 33.73 -26.95 11.39
C GLY A 9 32.85 -26.12 12.33
N SER A 10 33.43 -25.30 13.20
CA SER A 10 32.76 -24.35 14.06
C SER A 10 32.66 -22.98 13.38
N THR A 11 31.44 -22.66 12.94
CA THR A 11 30.81 -21.33 12.79
C THR A 11 31.44 -20.28 11.86
N GLN A 12 32.73 -20.35 11.51
CA GLN A 12 33.38 -19.37 10.62
C GLN A 12 33.34 -19.80 9.14
N CYS A 13 33.59 -21.08 8.82
CA CYS A 13 33.52 -21.57 7.43
C CYS A 13 32.08 -21.61 6.87
N ALA A 14 31.05 -21.62 7.72
CA ALA A 14 29.64 -21.63 7.28
C ALA A 14 29.14 -20.27 6.77
N LYS A 15 29.89 -19.19 7.02
CA LYS A 15 29.53 -17.85 6.55
C LYS A 15 30.10 -17.64 5.14
N ARG A 16 29.23 -17.25 4.20
CA ARG A 16 29.46 -17.12 2.75
C ARG A 16 30.73 -16.37 2.33
N LYS A 17 31.36 -15.59 3.20
CA LYS A 17 32.57 -14.83 2.90
C LYS A 17 33.80 -15.73 2.64
N TYR A 18 33.86 -16.97 3.18
CA TYR A 18 35.09 -17.80 3.09
C TYR A 18 34.87 -19.33 2.90
N GLY A 19 33.91 -19.73 2.06
CA GLY A 19 34.01 -21.01 1.31
C GLY A 19 33.32 -22.27 1.87
N ILE A 20 32.65 -22.95 0.92
CA ILE A 20 32.21 -24.36 0.92
C ILE A 20 30.96 -24.67 1.79
N GLY A 21 29.80 -24.25 1.27
CA GLY A 21 28.49 -24.87 1.56
C GLY A 21 27.87 -25.38 0.26
N LEU A 22 27.20 -26.53 0.31
CA LEU A 22 26.58 -27.21 -0.85
C LEU A 22 25.62 -26.28 -1.61
N ASN A 23 26.01 -25.85 -2.81
CA ASN A 23 25.19 -25.48 -3.99
C ASN A 23 23.83 -24.77 -3.82
N GLU A 24 23.61 -24.01 -2.76
CA GLU A 24 22.47 -23.09 -2.66
C GLU A 24 22.98 -21.66 -2.69
N ALA A 25 23.41 -21.25 -3.88
CA ALA A 25 23.74 -19.86 -4.19
C ALA A 25 22.45 -19.04 -4.07
N ILE A 26 22.22 -18.44 -2.89
CA ILE A 26 21.23 -17.36 -2.76
C ILE A 26 21.70 -16.24 -3.69
N PRO A 27 20.81 -15.73 -4.55
CA PRO A 27 21.17 -14.69 -5.50
C PRO A 27 21.63 -13.43 -4.77
N GLU A 28 22.48 -12.66 -5.44
CA GLU A 28 22.89 -11.35 -4.95
C GLU A 28 21.66 -10.44 -4.94
N VAL A 29 21.27 -10.04 -3.72
CA VAL A 29 20.12 -9.19 -3.46
C VAL A 29 20.59 -7.88 -2.84
N GLY A 30 20.00 -6.78 -3.31
CA GLY A 30 20.19 -5.46 -2.73
C GLY A 30 19.31 -5.26 -1.49
N LYS A 31 19.27 -4.02 -1.01
CA LYS A 31 18.50 -3.66 0.19
C LYS A 31 17.00 -3.75 -0.09
N LEU A 32 16.27 -4.46 0.79
CA LEU A 32 14.81 -4.54 0.73
C LEU A 32 14.20 -3.19 1.12
N VAL A 33 13.32 -2.65 0.28
CA VAL A 33 12.59 -1.40 0.57
C VAL A 33 11.12 -1.69 0.77
N LYS A 34 10.54 -1.20 1.88
CA LYS A 34 9.10 -1.26 2.14
C LYS A 34 8.44 0.04 1.70
N VAL A 35 7.38 -0.06 0.91
CA VAL A 35 6.54 1.07 0.52
C VAL A 35 5.17 0.90 1.18
N ASN A 36 4.83 1.83 2.08
CA ASN A 36 3.55 1.85 2.79
C ASN A 36 2.47 2.54 1.94
N SER A 37 2.06 1.91 0.84
CA SER A 37 0.97 2.40 -0.03
C SER A 37 -0.41 1.93 0.40
N TYR A 38 -1.47 2.62 -0.03
CA TYR A 38 -2.86 2.18 0.09
C TYR A 38 -3.35 1.48 -1.19
N PRO A 39 -4.12 0.38 -1.14
CA PRO A 39 -4.68 -0.28 0.04
C PRO A 39 -3.71 -1.21 0.79
N ASP A 40 -2.73 -1.78 0.10
CA ASP A 40 -1.76 -2.71 0.67
C ASP A 40 -0.32 -2.24 0.43
N PRO A 41 0.60 -2.46 1.38
CA PRO A 41 2.01 -2.16 1.18
C PRO A 41 2.62 -3.13 0.18
N TYR A 42 3.60 -2.65 -0.57
CA TYR A 42 4.43 -3.48 -1.44
C TYR A 42 5.91 -3.32 -1.10
N TRP A 43 6.68 -4.27 -1.60
CA TRP A 43 8.10 -4.39 -1.35
C TRP A 43 8.86 -4.23 -2.66
N LEU A 44 10.00 -3.54 -2.61
CA LEU A 44 10.94 -3.44 -3.70
C LEU A 44 12.20 -4.19 -3.28
N LEU A 45 12.54 -5.24 -4.04
CA LEU A 45 13.71 -6.05 -3.81
C LEU A 45 14.61 -6.02 -5.06
N PRO A 46 15.77 -5.36 -5.01
CA PRO A 46 16.75 -5.45 -6.08
C PRO A 46 17.36 -6.86 -6.10
N ILE A 47 17.27 -7.57 -7.22
CA ILE A 47 17.86 -8.90 -7.43
C ILE A 47 18.52 -8.93 -8.80
N GLN A 48 19.79 -9.36 -8.87
CA GLN A 48 20.53 -9.46 -10.15
C GLN A 48 20.47 -8.16 -10.99
N GLY A 49 20.54 -7.00 -10.34
CA GLY A 49 20.50 -5.69 -10.99
C GLY A 49 19.11 -5.20 -11.43
N LYS A 50 18.04 -5.97 -11.23
CA LYS A 50 16.66 -5.56 -11.50
C LYS A 50 15.91 -5.27 -10.20
N VAL A 51 15.11 -4.21 -10.15
CA VAL A 51 14.25 -3.89 -9.00
C VAL A 51 12.90 -4.59 -9.17
N VAL A 52 12.62 -5.56 -8.31
CA VAL A 52 11.42 -6.40 -8.39
C VAL A 52 10.36 -5.87 -7.43
N LYS A 53 9.17 -5.56 -7.93
CA LYS A 53 8.00 -5.21 -7.12
C LYS A 53 7.26 -6.47 -6.67
N LEU A 54 7.18 -6.67 -5.35
CA LEU A 54 6.59 -7.82 -4.68
C LEU A 54 5.45 -7.38 -3.76
N ASP A 55 4.38 -8.16 -3.69
CA ASP A 55 3.42 -8.05 -2.59
C ASP A 55 3.92 -8.82 -1.34
N THR A 56 3.23 -8.68 -0.21
CA THR A 56 3.63 -9.34 1.04
C THR A 56 3.55 -10.86 0.96
N LYS A 57 2.60 -11.43 0.21
CA LYS A 57 2.46 -12.89 0.06
C LYS A 57 3.56 -13.46 -0.83
N GLN A 58 3.87 -12.77 -1.93
CA GLN A 58 4.95 -13.05 -2.86
C GLN A 58 6.30 -13.01 -2.17
N LEU A 59 6.55 -12.03 -1.29
CA LEU A 59 7.77 -11.99 -0.50
C LEU A 59 7.82 -13.13 0.53
N TYR A 60 6.70 -13.44 1.19
CA TYR A 60 6.66 -14.42 2.27
C TYR A 60 6.71 -15.89 1.81
N GLN A 61 6.27 -16.20 0.59
CA GLN A 61 6.20 -17.56 0.06
C GLN A 61 7.20 -17.75 -1.08
N GLN A 62 8.17 -18.65 -0.89
CA GLN A 62 9.23 -18.91 -1.86
C GLN A 62 8.71 -19.30 -3.27
N GLN A 63 7.58 -20.02 -3.34
CA GLN A 63 6.95 -20.39 -4.61
C GLN A 63 6.47 -19.16 -5.37
N LEU A 64 5.71 -18.29 -4.70
CA LEU A 64 5.18 -17.05 -5.28
C LEU A 64 6.29 -16.04 -5.62
N LEU A 65 7.36 -16.00 -4.82
CA LEU A 65 8.56 -15.24 -5.15
C LEU A 65 9.15 -15.72 -6.48
N GLY A 66 9.34 -17.04 -6.63
CA GLY A 66 9.88 -17.63 -7.84
C GLY A 66 9.04 -17.30 -9.08
N GLU A 67 7.73 -17.47 -9.01
CA GLU A 67 6.80 -17.08 -10.08
C GLU A 67 6.90 -15.60 -10.43
N ARG A 68 6.98 -14.74 -9.39
CA ARG A 68 7.08 -13.30 -9.61
C ARG A 68 8.39 -12.92 -10.28
N LEU A 69 9.49 -13.55 -9.91
CA LEU A 69 10.83 -13.34 -10.48
C LEU A 69 10.95 -13.78 -11.94
N LEU A 70 10.20 -14.80 -12.37
CA LEU A 70 10.15 -15.19 -13.78
C LEU A 70 9.63 -14.08 -14.69
N ASN A 71 8.74 -13.21 -14.20
CA ASN A 71 8.28 -12.04 -14.96
C ASN A 71 9.38 -10.99 -15.18
N TYR A 72 10.51 -11.11 -14.48
CA TYR A 72 11.69 -10.26 -14.62
C TYR A 72 12.86 -11.04 -15.22
N ASP A 73 12.62 -12.19 -15.86
CA ASP A 73 13.64 -13.08 -16.43
C ASP A 73 14.65 -13.61 -15.40
N ILE A 74 14.27 -13.66 -14.12
CA ILE A 74 15.12 -14.15 -13.04
C ILE A 74 14.66 -15.56 -12.67
N VAL A 75 15.56 -16.53 -12.84
CA VAL A 75 15.31 -17.92 -12.42
C VAL A 75 15.68 -18.07 -10.96
N TRP A 76 14.66 -18.12 -10.09
CA TRP A 76 14.85 -18.42 -8.68
C TRP A 76 15.19 -19.90 -8.48
N ARG A 77 16.19 -20.18 -7.65
CA ARG A 77 16.48 -21.54 -7.18
C ARG A 77 15.89 -21.70 -5.78
N PRO A 78 14.82 -22.52 -5.62
CA PRO A 78 14.23 -22.76 -4.32
C PRO A 78 15.26 -23.26 -3.32
N LEU A 79 15.33 -22.64 -2.14
CA LEU A 79 16.08 -23.19 -1.01
C LEU A 79 15.34 -24.44 -0.55
N LYS A 80 16.08 -25.54 -0.39
CA LYS A 80 15.46 -26.78 0.05
C LYS A 80 15.20 -26.69 1.54
N PRO A 81 14.03 -27.18 2.01
CA PRO A 81 13.78 -27.33 3.43
C PRO A 81 14.89 -28.20 4.03
N SER A 82 15.65 -27.63 4.95
CA SER A 82 16.60 -28.40 5.73
C SER A 82 15.85 -29.09 6.87
N LYS A 83 16.39 -30.20 7.40
CA LYS A 83 15.93 -30.75 8.68
C LYS A 83 16.24 -29.83 9.87
N ARG A 84 16.99 -28.75 9.61
CA ARG A 84 17.31 -27.69 10.56
C ARG A 84 16.13 -26.71 10.61
N ASP A 85 15.66 -26.43 11.82
CA ASP A 85 14.72 -25.37 12.14
C ASP A 85 15.54 -24.18 12.67
N PRO A 86 15.35 -22.94 12.16
CA PRO A 86 14.38 -22.51 11.15
C PRO A 86 14.70 -22.93 9.71
N ASP A 87 13.67 -22.92 8.87
CA ASP A 87 13.76 -23.15 7.42
C ASP A 87 14.73 -22.14 6.75
N PRO A 88 15.66 -22.55 5.86
CA PRO A 88 16.65 -21.65 5.26
C PRO A 88 16.07 -20.42 4.55
N TYR A 89 14.85 -20.52 4.00
CA TYR A 89 14.16 -19.37 3.42
C TYR A 89 13.70 -18.37 4.47
N ARG A 90 13.33 -18.84 5.66
CA ARG A 90 12.98 -17.98 6.80
C ARG A 90 14.19 -17.23 7.32
N ASP A 91 15.31 -17.91 7.51
CA ASP A 91 16.56 -17.26 7.92
C ASP A 91 16.95 -16.13 6.95
N TRP A 92 16.80 -16.38 5.64
CA TRP A 92 17.06 -15.36 4.61
C TRP A 92 16.08 -14.19 4.65
N LEU A 93 14.78 -14.46 4.83
CA LEU A 93 13.76 -13.41 4.96
C LEU A 93 13.98 -12.57 6.23
N GLU A 94 14.36 -13.19 7.35
CA GLU A 94 14.66 -12.47 8.59
C GLU A 94 15.87 -11.53 8.41
N GLU A 95 16.91 -11.98 7.71
CA GLU A 95 18.06 -11.14 7.37
C GLU A 95 17.67 -9.95 6.48
N LEU A 96 16.79 -10.18 5.48
CA LEU A 96 16.26 -9.11 4.63
C LEU A 96 15.40 -8.10 5.39
N ILE A 97 14.53 -8.58 6.28
CA ILE A 97 13.65 -7.73 7.08
C ILE A 97 14.46 -6.92 8.10
N SER A 98 15.50 -7.51 8.69
CA SER A 98 16.41 -6.84 9.61
C SER A 98 17.16 -5.69 8.95
N ASN A 99 17.55 -5.86 7.68
CA ASN A 99 18.26 -4.84 6.89
C ASN A 99 17.36 -3.96 6.02
N LYS A 100 16.03 -4.02 6.20
CA LYS A 100 15.09 -3.28 5.36
C LYS A 100 15.26 -1.77 5.51
N GLN A 101 14.87 -1.05 4.48
CA GLN A 101 14.67 0.39 4.52
C GLN A 101 13.19 0.69 4.33
N ASP A 102 12.63 1.52 5.19
CA ASP A 102 11.32 2.09 4.93
C ASP A 102 11.51 3.27 3.96
N MET A 103 10.68 3.34 2.93
CA MET A 103 10.72 4.46 1.98
C MET A 103 10.15 5.71 2.67
N GLU A 104 11.02 6.69 2.94
CA GLU A 104 10.60 7.96 3.54
C GLU A 104 9.84 8.82 2.52
N GLY A 105 8.74 9.44 2.96
CA GLY A 105 7.94 10.38 2.16
C GLY A 105 6.71 9.79 1.45
N PHE A 106 6.38 8.52 1.66
CA PHE A 106 5.12 7.92 1.19
C PHE A 106 4.30 7.46 2.40
N ASP A 107 3.38 8.32 2.85
CA ASP A 107 2.45 8.01 3.94
C ASP A 107 1.14 7.44 3.36
N GLY A 108 0.95 6.14 3.54
CA GLY A 108 -0.28 5.46 3.09
C GLY A 108 -1.54 5.95 3.79
N ASP A 109 -1.43 6.60 4.95
CA ASP A 109 -2.57 7.24 5.60
C ASP A 109 -2.91 8.59 4.95
N GLU A 110 -1.90 9.35 4.48
CA GLU A 110 -2.11 10.56 3.66
C GLU A 110 -2.74 10.21 2.31
N GLU A 111 -2.23 9.19 1.61
CA GLU A 111 -2.81 8.69 0.36
C GLU A 111 -4.25 8.19 0.57
N ARG A 112 -4.51 7.45 1.66
CA ARG A 112 -5.87 7.01 2.02
C ARG A 112 -6.80 8.21 2.22
N ALA A 113 -6.33 9.24 2.93
CA ALA A 113 -7.10 10.46 3.16
C ALA A 113 -7.36 11.22 1.86
N GLU A 114 -6.38 11.32 0.94
CA GLU A 114 -6.55 11.94 -0.37
C GLU A 114 -7.53 11.16 -1.26
N VAL A 115 -7.42 9.84 -1.32
CA VAL A 115 -8.35 8.97 -2.07
C VAL A 115 -9.76 9.09 -1.51
N PHE A 116 -9.90 9.12 -0.18
CA PHE A 116 -11.18 9.35 0.47
C PHE A 116 -11.76 10.72 0.12
N ASN A 117 -10.99 11.80 0.32
CA ASN A 117 -11.42 13.16 0.02
C ASN A 117 -11.86 13.29 -1.43
N THR A 118 -11.09 12.76 -2.38
CA THR A 118 -11.43 12.81 -3.81
C THR A 118 -12.75 12.11 -4.11
N ARG A 119 -12.97 10.93 -3.53
CA ARG A 119 -14.21 10.15 -3.76
C ARG A 119 -15.42 10.81 -3.10
N ILE A 120 -15.24 11.37 -1.92
CA ILE A 120 -16.29 12.04 -1.16
C ILE A 120 -16.66 13.40 -1.76
N VAL A 121 -15.70 14.17 -2.27
CA VAL A 121 -15.97 15.38 -3.04
C VAL A 121 -16.81 15.06 -4.27
N LYS A 122 -16.43 14.05 -5.06
CA LYS A 122 -17.24 13.60 -6.21
C LYS A 122 -18.63 13.11 -5.82
N PHE A 123 -18.74 12.44 -4.67
CA PHE A 123 -20.03 12.00 -4.15
C PHE A 123 -20.96 13.19 -3.85
N PHE A 124 -20.43 14.28 -3.28
CA PHE A 124 -21.18 15.52 -3.07
C PHE A 124 -21.52 16.26 -4.35
N GLU A 125 -20.63 16.26 -5.34
CA GLU A 125 -20.90 16.90 -6.63
C GLU A 125 -21.97 16.16 -7.44
N ASP A 126 -22.08 14.84 -7.26
CA ASP A 126 -22.99 13.98 -8.03
C ASP A 126 -24.34 13.72 -7.33
N THR A 127 -24.52 14.18 -6.09
CA THR A 127 -25.73 13.93 -5.28
C THR A 127 -26.29 15.24 -4.74
N ASP A 128 -27.62 15.38 -4.74
CA ASP A 128 -28.27 16.58 -4.25
C ASP A 128 -28.02 16.80 -2.74
N THR A 129 -27.71 18.05 -2.39
CA THR A 129 -27.47 18.47 -1.01
C THR A 129 -28.69 19.21 -0.46
N ILE A 130 -29.04 18.89 0.79
CA ILE A 130 -30.24 19.39 1.47
C ILE A 130 -29.87 19.95 2.85
N THR A 131 -30.65 20.92 3.32
CA THR A 131 -30.51 21.50 4.67
C THR A 131 -31.52 20.93 5.67
N GLU A 132 -32.62 20.36 5.19
CA GLU A 132 -33.66 19.74 6.01
C GLU A 132 -33.41 18.24 6.17
N PHE A 133 -33.17 17.78 7.40
CA PHE A 133 -32.75 16.39 7.62
C PHE A 133 -33.79 15.34 7.22
N ASP A 134 -35.09 15.64 7.30
CA ASP A 134 -36.17 14.72 6.94
C ASP A 134 -36.09 14.25 5.49
N GLN A 135 -35.48 15.06 4.61
CA GLN A 135 -35.32 14.73 3.21
C GLN A 135 -34.18 13.73 2.94
N ILE A 136 -33.40 13.32 3.96
CA ILE A 136 -32.38 12.26 3.85
C ILE A 136 -33.00 10.91 3.46
N GLU A 137 -34.32 10.75 3.64
CA GLU A 137 -35.02 9.56 3.21
C GLU A 137 -35.00 9.37 1.69
N HIS A 138 -34.89 10.46 0.92
CA HIS A 138 -34.93 10.50 -0.54
C HIS A 138 -33.55 10.40 -1.20
N ASP A 139 -32.62 9.68 -0.57
CA ASP A 139 -31.25 9.49 -1.06
C ASP A 139 -30.45 10.80 -1.28
N ASN A 140 -30.79 11.84 -0.52
CA ASN A 140 -30.07 13.11 -0.53
C ASN A 140 -29.00 13.17 0.57
N ILE A 141 -28.06 14.10 0.41
CA ILE A 141 -27.01 14.36 1.39
C ILE A 141 -27.42 15.56 2.24
N TRP A 142 -27.58 15.33 3.54
CA TRP A 142 -27.74 16.44 4.47
C TRP A 142 -26.40 17.10 4.76
N GLN A 143 -26.37 18.43 4.66
CA GLN A 143 -25.17 19.21 4.87
C GLN A 143 -25.43 20.37 5.84
N ASP A 144 -24.48 20.58 6.74
CA ASP A 144 -24.32 21.79 7.53
C ASP A 144 -22.90 22.37 7.32
N ASN A 145 -22.59 23.48 7.99
CA ASN A 145 -21.32 24.17 7.90
C ASN A 145 -20.11 23.33 8.37
N THR A 146 -20.32 22.26 9.15
CA THR A 146 -19.24 21.50 9.80
C THR A 146 -19.23 20.00 9.47
N GLU A 147 -20.39 19.42 9.22
CA GLU A 147 -20.55 17.99 9.01
C GLU A 147 -21.56 17.70 7.91
N ILE A 148 -21.43 16.51 7.35
CA ILE A 148 -22.34 15.97 6.35
C ILE A 148 -22.89 14.63 6.82
N ARG A 149 -24.13 14.36 6.41
CA ARG A 149 -24.86 13.15 6.78
C ARG A 149 -25.52 12.54 5.55
N PHE A 150 -25.37 11.24 5.38
CA PHE A 150 -25.90 10.51 4.23
C PHE A 150 -26.21 9.05 4.58
N LYS A 151 -27.11 8.41 3.83
CA LYS A 151 -27.37 6.98 3.98
C LYS A 151 -26.28 6.14 3.32
N LEU A 152 -26.02 4.96 3.88
CA LEU A 152 -25.08 4.00 3.30
C LEU A 152 -25.50 3.58 1.88
N GLU A 153 -26.81 3.47 1.65
CA GLU A 153 -27.37 3.07 0.37
C GLU A 153 -27.08 4.09 -0.73
N THR A 154 -27.25 5.38 -0.44
CA THR A 154 -26.89 6.48 -1.34
C THR A 154 -25.43 6.42 -1.76
N PHE A 155 -24.51 6.24 -0.80
CA PHE A 155 -23.08 6.09 -1.10
C PHE A 155 -22.79 4.84 -1.95
N ARG A 156 -23.46 3.73 -1.67
CA ARG A 156 -23.30 2.48 -2.42
C ARG A 156 -23.80 2.62 -3.87
N GLN A 157 -24.92 3.30 -4.09
CA GLN A 157 -25.44 3.59 -5.43
C GLN A 157 -24.46 4.46 -6.23
N PHE A 158 -23.89 5.50 -5.60
CA PHE A 158 -22.82 6.30 -6.20
C PHE A 158 -21.60 5.44 -6.59
N MET A 159 -21.11 4.59 -5.67
CA MET A 159 -19.97 3.70 -5.97
C MET A 159 -20.26 2.77 -7.15
N LYS A 160 -21.48 2.24 -7.25
CA LYS A 160 -21.93 1.43 -8.38
C LYS A 160 -21.95 2.22 -9.69
N LYS A 161 -22.41 3.47 -9.66
CA LYS A 161 -22.40 4.40 -10.82
C LYS A 161 -20.98 4.70 -11.29
N GLN A 162 -20.02 4.80 -10.37
CA GLN A 162 -18.59 4.95 -10.66
C GLN A 162 -17.90 3.64 -11.13
N GLY A 163 -18.66 2.54 -11.29
CA GLY A 163 -18.15 1.26 -11.77
C GLY A 163 -17.59 0.33 -10.69
N TYR A 164 -17.72 0.69 -9.41
CA TYR A 164 -17.28 -0.15 -8.29
C TYR A 164 -18.41 -1.05 -7.78
N ASN A 165 -18.22 -2.37 -7.80
CA ASN A 165 -19.18 -3.32 -7.27
C ASN A 165 -18.89 -3.68 -5.81
N TRP A 166 -18.97 -2.68 -4.92
CA TRP A 166 -18.67 -2.84 -3.50
C TRP A 166 -19.85 -3.45 -2.73
N SER A 167 -19.53 -4.37 -1.81
CA SER A 167 -20.51 -4.88 -0.85
C SER A 167 -20.80 -3.84 0.24
N GLU A 168 -21.87 -4.05 1.00
CA GLU A 168 -22.17 -3.21 2.16
C GLU A 168 -21.03 -3.20 3.19
N LYS A 169 -20.32 -4.33 3.32
CA LYS A 169 -19.16 -4.48 4.21
C LYS A 169 -17.99 -3.63 3.72
N ASP A 170 -17.69 -3.64 2.42
CA ASP A 170 -16.60 -2.86 1.83
C ASP A 170 -16.86 -1.35 1.99
N CYS A 171 -18.09 -0.92 1.72
CA CYS A 171 -18.50 0.47 1.94
C CYS A 171 -18.37 0.86 3.42
N THR A 172 -18.81 0.00 4.34
CA THR A 172 -18.70 0.22 5.78
C THR A 172 -17.24 0.35 6.24
N MET A 173 -16.37 -0.56 5.78
CA MET A 173 -14.94 -0.54 6.12
C MET A 173 -14.25 0.70 5.57
N PHE A 174 -14.58 1.10 4.35
CA PHE A 174 -14.05 2.31 3.73
C PHE A 174 -14.42 3.58 4.51
N LEU A 175 -15.70 3.73 4.86
CA LEU A 175 -16.19 4.88 5.64
C LEU A 175 -15.58 4.92 7.04
N GLN A 176 -15.47 3.77 7.72
CA GLN A 176 -14.81 3.67 9.04
C GLN A 176 -13.32 4.00 8.97
N GLY A 177 -12.61 3.50 7.93
CA GLY A 177 -11.20 3.75 7.71
C GLY A 177 -10.87 5.23 7.46
N ALA A 178 -11.86 6.01 7.04
CA ALA A 178 -11.77 7.45 6.88
C ALA A 178 -12.28 8.27 8.08
N GLY A 179 -12.68 7.61 9.17
CA GLY A 179 -13.15 8.28 10.39
C GLY A 179 -14.63 8.67 10.38
N CYS A 180 -15.43 8.19 9.42
CA CYS A 180 -16.88 8.41 9.43
C CYS A 180 -17.56 7.61 10.56
N LYS A 181 -18.59 8.18 11.16
CA LYS A 181 -19.32 7.58 12.29
C LYS A 181 -20.74 7.19 11.89
N LYS A 182 -21.22 6.07 12.42
CA LYS A 182 -22.63 5.67 12.27
C LYS A 182 -23.48 6.41 13.29
N SER A 183 -24.67 6.84 12.88
CA SER A 183 -25.70 7.40 13.74
C SER A 183 -27.08 6.89 13.32
N ALA A 184 -28.04 6.90 14.24
CA ALA A 184 -29.40 6.41 14.02
C ALA A 184 -30.49 7.43 14.38
N LYS A 185 -30.09 8.58 14.95
CA LYS A 185 -31.01 9.66 15.32
C LYS A 185 -30.33 11.01 15.16
N PHE A 186 -31.03 11.95 14.54
CA PHE A 186 -30.58 13.33 14.42
C PHE A 186 -31.80 14.26 14.29
N GLN A 187 -31.78 15.41 14.96
CA GLN A 187 -32.88 16.41 14.96
C GLN A 187 -34.29 15.82 15.20
N GLY A 188 -34.40 14.77 16.01
CA GLY A 188 -35.68 14.13 16.32
C GLY A 188 -36.09 13.02 15.36
N VAL A 189 -35.46 12.92 14.19
CA VAL A 189 -35.72 11.88 13.18
C VAL A 189 -34.87 10.64 13.42
N GLN A 190 -35.49 9.47 13.34
CA GLN A 190 -34.83 8.18 13.48
C GLN A 190 -34.51 7.60 12.10
N ALA A 191 -33.34 7.94 11.56
CA ALA A 191 -32.84 7.40 10.31
C ALA A 191 -31.39 6.91 10.48
N ARG A 192 -31.05 5.75 9.92
CA ARG A 192 -29.67 5.23 9.94
C ARG A 192 -28.84 5.97 8.91
N HIS A 193 -27.80 6.66 9.37
CA HIS A 193 -26.96 7.50 8.51
C HIS A 193 -25.50 7.46 8.96
N TRP A 194 -24.63 7.88 8.07
CA TRP A 194 -23.22 8.13 8.33
C TRP A 194 -23.00 9.61 8.53
N VAL A 195 -22.03 9.94 9.38
CA VAL A 195 -21.57 11.29 9.67
C VAL A 195 -20.12 11.37 9.23
N ALA A 196 -19.80 12.31 8.35
CA ALA A 196 -18.42 12.66 8.03
C ALA A 196 -18.18 14.14 8.32
N THR A 197 -16.92 14.50 8.53
CA THR A 197 -16.53 15.90 8.54
C THR A 197 -16.61 16.44 7.12
N LEU A 198 -17.01 17.71 6.97
CA LEU A 198 -17.03 18.34 5.66
C LEU A 198 -15.62 18.21 5.05
N PRO A 199 -15.45 17.63 3.86
CA PRO A 199 -14.14 17.51 3.25
C PRO A 199 -13.59 18.91 3.10
N LYS A 200 -12.32 19.10 3.45
CA LYS A 200 -11.62 20.32 3.07
C LYS A 200 -11.71 20.36 1.56
N GLN A 201 -12.46 21.30 0.98
CA GLN A 201 -12.35 21.59 -0.44
C GLN A 201 -10.87 21.88 -0.67
N THR A 202 -10.17 20.92 -1.28
CA THR A 202 -8.86 21.20 -1.83
C THR A 202 -9.14 22.22 -2.91
N GLU A 203 -8.91 23.51 -2.59
CA GLU A 203 -8.41 24.43 -3.59
C GLU A 203 -7.39 23.62 -4.37
N HIS A 204 -7.66 23.38 -5.65
CA HIS A 204 -6.62 22.91 -6.55
C HIS A 204 -5.52 23.95 -6.44
N LYS A 205 -4.53 23.69 -5.56
CA LYS A 205 -3.23 24.31 -5.66
C LYS A 205 -2.72 23.78 -6.97
N ASN A 206 -3.05 24.47 -8.05
CA ASN A 206 -2.27 24.47 -9.26
C ASN A 206 -0.86 24.64 -8.76
N LYS A 207 -0.09 23.54 -8.76
CA LYS A 207 1.35 23.61 -8.60
C LYS A 207 1.77 24.43 -9.81
N ASN A 208 1.81 25.76 -9.65
CA ASN A 208 2.45 26.67 -10.56
C ASN A 208 3.93 26.32 -10.47
N VAL A 209 4.30 25.22 -11.12
CA VAL A 209 5.68 24.88 -11.43
C VAL A 209 6.10 25.96 -12.41
N LYS A 210 6.64 27.07 -11.88
CA LYS A 210 7.42 27.99 -12.67
C LYS A 210 8.63 27.21 -13.15
N PHE A 211 8.55 26.70 -14.38
CA PHE A 211 9.70 26.19 -15.08
C PHE A 211 10.65 27.38 -15.29
N THR A 212 11.58 27.56 -14.36
CA THR A 212 12.78 28.36 -14.61
C THR A 212 13.62 27.53 -15.56
N LYS A 213 13.46 27.80 -16.87
CA LYS A 213 14.43 27.32 -17.85
C LYS A 213 15.79 27.86 -17.43
N ALA A 214 16.71 26.97 -17.04
CA ALA A 214 18.10 27.36 -16.92
C ALA A 214 18.56 27.84 -18.30
N LYS A 215 19.02 29.10 -18.37
CA LYS A 215 19.58 29.70 -19.58
C LYS A 215 20.70 28.77 -20.06
N THR A 216 20.59 28.31 -21.30
CA THR A 216 21.58 27.40 -21.86
C THR A 216 22.79 28.20 -22.38
N PRO A 217 24.04 27.69 -22.31
CA PRO A 217 25.24 28.49 -22.58
C PRO A 217 25.41 29.00 -24.02
N TRP A 218 24.48 28.69 -24.93
CA TRP A 218 24.52 29.11 -26.33
C TRP A 218 23.50 30.20 -26.68
N GLU A 219 22.69 30.67 -25.73
CA GLU A 219 21.73 31.77 -25.95
C GLU A 219 22.38 33.17 -25.95
N ASP A 220 23.69 33.27 -25.70
CA ASP A 220 24.46 34.52 -25.83
C ASP A 220 25.48 34.44 -27.00
N ARG A 221 25.00 34.13 -28.21
CA ARG A 221 25.73 34.34 -29.47
C ARG A 221 24.86 35.01 -30.52
#